data_AF-A0A7X3T6E5-F1
#
_entry.id   AF-A0A7X3T6E5-F1
#
_cell.length_a   1.000
_cell.length_b   1.000
_cell.length_c   1.000
_cell.angle_alpha   90.00
_cell.angle_beta   90.00
_cell.angle_gamma   90.00
#
_symmetry.space_group_name_H-M   'P 1'
#
loop_
_entity.id
_entity.type
_entity.pdbx_description
1 polymer ?
#
loop_
_entity_poly.entity_id
_entity_poly.type
_entity_poly.pdbx_seq_one_letter_code
_entity_poly.pdbx_strand_id
1 'polypeptide(L)'
;MMRNFKRLSPFFIVLIFLISGATPPAEEQKAQEVELHGNIVCLAEEMHTHYKVELFGNHEHLYGVRTEDGKYYTLLRTSLAEALFIDERLHEKDLVIKGRVFPKTQLLEVTRFLSIQDGVLHDLYYYCDTCYIRTVAPGNCDCCQAPVVLIERPLNVDSTIPSP
;
A
#
# COMPACT_ATOMS: atom_id res chain seq x y z
N MET A 1 -69.21 27.38 -0.67
CA MET A 1 -68.85 26.81 -1.98
C MET A 1 -67.56 27.47 -2.45
N MET A 2 -66.61 26.65 -2.92
CA MET A 2 -65.16 26.87 -3.14
C MET A 2 -64.68 28.26 -3.58
N ARG A 3 -63.57 28.73 -2.96
CA ARG A 3 -62.68 29.78 -3.51
C ARG A 3 -61.39 29.14 -4.04
N ASN A 4 -61.15 29.39 -5.32
CA ASN A 4 -60.09 28.87 -6.18
C ASN A 4 -58.73 29.49 -5.81
N PHE A 5 -57.81 28.72 -5.22
CA PHE A 5 -56.43 29.15 -5.02
C PHE A 5 -55.62 28.90 -6.30
N LYS A 6 -55.30 30.00 -7.00
CA LYS A 6 -54.49 30.01 -8.20
C LYS A 6 -53.07 29.52 -7.92
N ARG A 7 -52.58 28.65 -8.82
CA ARG A 7 -51.22 28.12 -8.96
C ARG A 7 -50.14 29.15 -8.60
N LEU A 8 -49.38 28.87 -7.55
CA LEU A 8 -48.08 29.48 -7.31
C LEU A 8 -47.08 28.89 -8.33
N SER A 9 -46.45 29.78 -9.09
CA SER A 9 -45.47 29.51 -10.14
C SER A 9 -44.22 28.81 -9.57
N PRO A 10 -43.63 27.81 -10.26
CA PRO A 10 -42.48 27.04 -9.76
C PRO A 10 -41.17 27.86 -9.71
N PHE A 11 -41.18 29.11 -10.15
CA PHE A 11 -40.00 29.98 -10.20
C PHE A 11 -39.52 30.49 -8.83
N PHE A 12 -40.33 30.40 -7.77
CA PHE A 12 -39.94 30.95 -6.45
C PHE A 12 -39.06 30.01 -5.61
N ILE A 13 -38.92 28.73 -5.96
CA ILE A 13 -38.14 27.77 -5.16
C ILE A 13 -36.65 27.77 -5.53
N VAL A 14 -36.29 28.20 -6.74
CA VAL A 14 -34.89 28.18 -7.22
C VAL A 14 -34.04 29.31 -6.61
N LEU A 15 -34.65 30.40 -6.14
CA LEU A 15 -33.90 31.57 -5.65
C LEU A 15 -33.45 31.43 -4.18
N ILE A 16 -33.97 30.47 -3.41
CA ILE A 16 -33.64 30.32 -1.98
C ILE A 16 -32.34 29.49 -1.78
N PHE A 17 -31.94 28.68 -2.75
CA PHE A 17 -30.72 27.85 -2.63
C PHE A 17 -29.40 28.57 -2.95
N LEU A 18 -29.43 29.79 -3.48
CA LEU A 18 -28.21 30.53 -3.84
C LEU A 18 -27.61 31.39 -2.71
N ILE A 19 -28.28 31.51 -1.56
CA ILE A 19 -27.84 32.36 -0.43
C ILE A 19 -27.32 31.53 0.76
N SER A 20 -27.59 30.22 0.81
CA SER A 20 -26.93 29.33 1.76
C SER A 20 -25.56 28.96 1.21
N GLY A 21 -24.51 29.68 1.63
CA GLY A 21 -23.11 29.29 1.49
C GLY A 21 -22.75 28.01 2.27
N ALA A 22 -23.68 27.05 2.33
CA ALA A 22 -23.45 25.72 2.87
C ALA A 22 -22.58 24.98 1.86
N THR A 23 -21.26 25.05 2.06
CA THR A 23 -20.37 24.03 1.51
C THR A 23 -20.93 22.66 1.90
N PRO A 24 -21.10 21.73 0.93
CA PRO A 24 -21.47 20.36 1.24
C PRO A 24 -20.55 19.83 2.35
N PRO A 25 -21.04 18.97 3.26
CA PRO A 25 -20.18 18.32 4.24
C PRO A 25 -18.99 17.72 3.49
N ALA A 26 -17.77 18.03 3.94
CA ALA A 26 -16.57 17.48 3.34
C ALA A 26 -16.70 15.96 3.38
N GLU A 27 -16.86 15.34 2.21
CA GLU A 27 -16.94 13.88 2.10
C GLU A 27 -15.65 13.30 2.68
N GLU A 28 -15.79 12.46 3.70
CA GLU A 28 -14.66 11.85 4.40
C GLU A 28 -13.91 10.96 3.41
N GLN A 29 -12.82 11.46 2.85
CA GLN A 29 -12.04 10.74 1.85
C GLN A 29 -11.38 9.55 2.55
N LYS A 30 -11.75 8.33 2.14
CA LYS A 30 -11.22 7.09 2.70
C LYS A 30 -9.98 6.62 1.93
N ALA A 31 -9.10 5.89 2.62
CA ALA A 31 -7.99 5.21 1.98
C ALA A 31 -8.49 4.25 0.89
N GLN A 32 -7.79 4.22 -0.23
CA GLN A 32 -8.10 3.37 -1.38
C GLN A 32 -7.27 2.09 -1.29
N GLU A 33 -7.95 0.94 -1.28
CA GLU A 33 -7.28 -0.37 -1.42
C GLU A 33 -6.68 -0.50 -2.82
N VAL A 34 -5.45 -1.01 -2.90
CA VAL A 34 -4.68 -1.18 -4.13
C VAL A 34 -3.98 -2.52 -4.18
N GLU A 35 -3.76 -3.01 -5.39
CA GLU A 35 -2.82 -4.08 -5.71
C GLU A 35 -1.84 -3.52 -6.75
N LEU A 36 -0.55 -3.50 -6.41
CA LEU A 36 0.53 -2.90 -7.20
C LEU A 36 1.49 -4.00 -7.62
N HIS A 37 1.89 -4.02 -8.88
CA HIS A 37 2.91 -4.93 -9.41
C HIS A 37 4.18 -4.13 -9.66
N GLY A 38 5.30 -4.52 -9.06
CA GLY A 38 6.54 -3.73 -9.13
C GLY A 38 7.65 -4.18 -8.19
N ASN A 39 8.68 -3.34 -8.05
CA ASN A 39 9.87 -3.61 -7.23
C ASN A 39 10.03 -2.57 -6.10
N ILE A 40 10.72 -2.96 -5.03
CA ILE A 40 11.15 -2.03 -3.98
C ILE A 40 12.40 -1.30 -4.47
N VAL A 41 12.38 0.02 -4.38
CA VAL A 41 13.47 0.91 -4.84
C VAL A 41 13.73 2.02 -3.84
N CYS A 42 14.92 2.61 -3.89
CA CYS A 42 15.16 3.90 -3.25
C CYS A 42 14.62 5.03 -4.14
N LEU A 43 13.57 5.71 -3.70
CA LEU A 43 12.93 6.80 -4.45
C LEU A 43 13.88 7.95 -4.74
N ALA A 44 14.76 8.28 -3.79
CA ALA A 44 15.75 9.34 -3.98
C ALA A 44 16.68 9.03 -5.17
N GLU A 45 17.20 7.81 -5.23
CA GLU A 45 18.10 7.33 -6.30
C GLU A 45 17.39 7.26 -7.65
N GLU A 46 16.13 6.84 -7.68
CA GLU A 46 15.31 6.87 -8.90
C GLU A 46 15.12 8.31 -9.40
N MET A 47 14.85 9.26 -8.50
CA MET A 47 14.72 10.67 -8.87
C MET A 47 16.04 11.28 -9.36
N HIS A 48 17.16 10.88 -8.78
CA HIS A 48 18.48 11.25 -9.29
C HIS A 48 18.71 10.71 -10.70
N THR A 49 18.46 9.43 -10.89
CA THR A 49 18.69 8.72 -12.16
C THR A 49 17.85 9.33 -13.29
N HIS A 50 16.55 9.50 -13.05
CA HIS A 50 15.59 9.90 -14.08
C HIS A 50 15.40 11.42 -14.23
N TYR A 51 15.53 12.19 -13.15
CA TYR A 51 15.25 13.63 -13.15
C TYR A 51 16.44 14.50 -12.76
N LYS A 52 17.62 13.91 -12.53
CA LYS A 52 18.86 14.63 -12.15
C LYS A 52 18.71 15.44 -10.87
N VAL A 53 17.89 14.95 -9.93
CA VAL A 53 17.85 15.48 -8.56
C VAL A 53 19.21 15.27 -7.90
N GLU A 54 19.77 16.31 -7.29
CA GLU A 54 21.05 16.21 -6.59
C GLU A 54 20.91 15.34 -5.34
N LEU A 55 21.78 14.34 -5.20
CA LEU A 55 21.93 13.53 -3.98
C LEU A 55 23.32 13.73 -3.42
N PHE A 56 23.38 13.96 -2.12
CA PHE A 56 24.63 13.92 -1.38
C PHE A 56 25.04 12.47 -1.15
N GLY A 57 26.35 12.18 -1.28
CA GLY A 57 26.97 10.84 -1.25
C GLY A 57 26.20 9.73 -0.53
N ASN A 58 26.67 9.31 0.65
CA ASN A 58 25.97 8.28 1.42
C ASN A 58 24.69 8.91 2.02
N HIS A 59 23.51 8.36 1.72
CA HIS A 59 22.24 8.88 2.22
C HIS A 59 21.36 7.78 2.81
N GLU A 60 20.40 8.16 3.64
CA GLU A 60 19.37 7.24 4.11
C GLU A 60 18.43 6.88 2.94
N HIS A 61 18.07 5.61 2.81
CA HIS A 61 17.19 5.19 1.72
C HIS A 61 15.74 5.59 2.02
N LEU A 62 15.14 6.32 1.07
CA LEU A 62 13.71 6.55 1.03
C LEU A 62 13.04 5.45 0.20
N TYR A 63 12.62 4.37 0.85
CA TYR A 63 12.05 3.23 0.12
C TYR A 63 10.63 3.48 -0.40
N GLY A 64 10.36 2.90 -1.56
CA GLY A 64 9.06 2.92 -2.20
C GLY A 64 8.88 1.79 -3.19
N VAL A 65 7.69 1.73 -3.77
CA VAL A 65 7.35 0.80 -4.86
C VAL A 65 7.43 1.56 -6.17
N ARG A 66 8.22 1.06 -7.12
CA ARG A 66 8.10 1.43 -8.53
C ARG A 66 7.26 0.38 -9.24
N THR A 67 6.10 0.78 -9.74
CA THR A 67 5.22 -0.11 -10.50
C THR A 67 5.70 -0.27 -11.94
N GLU A 68 5.22 -1.32 -12.62
CA GLU A 68 5.56 -1.60 -14.03
C GLU A 68 5.21 -0.45 -14.98
N ASP A 69 4.15 0.31 -14.69
CA ASP A 69 3.76 1.51 -15.45
C ASP A 69 4.58 2.76 -15.09
N GLY A 70 5.61 2.62 -14.25
CA GLY A 70 6.55 3.68 -13.89
C GLY A 70 6.05 4.64 -12.80
N LYS A 71 4.96 4.29 -12.10
CA LYS A 71 4.47 5.08 -10.97
C LYS A 71 5.23 4.73 -9.69
N TYR A 72 5.44 5.74 -8.85
CA TYR A 72 6.14 5.59 -7.57
C TYR A 72 5.18 5.77 -6.41
N TYR A 73 5.30 4.92 -5.39
CA TYR A 73 4.59 5.03 -4.12
C TYR A 73 5.60 5.01 -2.98
N THR A 74 5.49 5.95 -2.03
CA THR A 74 6.35 5.96 -0.84
C THR A 74 5.83 4.94 0.16
N LEU A 75 6.71 4.06 0.62
CA LEU A 75 6.34 3.00 1.54
C LEU A 75 6.28 3.55 2.97
N LEU A 76 5.17 3.31 3.67
CA LEU A 76 5.09 3.55 5.10
C LEU A 76 5.69 2.37 5.86
N ARG A 77 6.60 2.68 6.79
CA ARG A 77 7.25 1.68 7.63
C ARG A 77 6.32 1.22 8.74
N THR A 78 5.56 0.16 8.48
CA THR A 78 4.72 -0.56 9.44
C THR A 78 5.35 -1.91 9.78
N SER A 79 4.83 -2.62 10.79
CA SER A 79 5.32 -3.95 11.16
C SER A 79 5.23 -4.95 9.99
N LEU A 80 4.17 -4.89 9.18
CA LEU A 80 4.00 -5.77 8.01
C LEU A 80 4.93 -5.39 6.85
N ALA A 81 5.39 -4.15 6.78
CA ALA A 81 6.29 -3.68 5.74
C ALA A 81 7.77 -3.78 6.15
N GLU A 82 8.09 -4.06 7.42
CA GLU A 82 9.44 -3.95 7.98
C GLU A 82 10.47 -4.73 7.16
N ALA A 83 10.13 -5.94 6.73
CA ALA A 83 11.00 -6.76 5.89
C ALA A 83 11.41 -6.07 4.58
N LEU A 84 10.53 -5.26 3.98
CA LEU A 84 10.81 -4.53 2.73
C LEU A 84 11.83 -3.40 2.93
N PHE A 85 12.12 -2.98 4.17
CA PHE A 85 13.13 -1.97 4.47
C PHE A 85 14.51 -2.56 4.74
N ILE A 86 14.55 -3.78 5.30
CA ILE A 86 15.78 -4.33 5.88
C ILE A 86 16.31 -5.59 5.18
N ASP A 87 15.51 -6.23 4.33
CA ASP A 87 15.92 -7.42 3.59
C ASP A 87 16.11 -7.11 2.10
N GLU A 88 17.35 -6.90 1.69
CA GLU A 88 17.73 -6.61 0.30
C GLU A 88 17.28 -7.69 -0.68
N ARG A 89 17.11 -8.95 -0.23
CA ARG A 89 16.60 -10.03 -1.07
C ARG A 89 15.18 -9.78 -1.56
N LEU A 90 14.42 -8.92 -0.89
CA LEU A 90 13.09 -8.50 -1.33
C LEU A 90 13.13 -7.38 -2.37
N HIS A 91 14.23 -6.64 -2.46
CA HIS A 91 14.40 -5.56 -3.46
C HIS A 91 14.70 -6.12 -4.85
N GLU A 92 15.30 -7.30 -4.91
CA GLU A 92 15.61 -8.02 -6.14
C GLU A 92 14.40 -8.78 -6.73
N LYS A 93 13.25 -8.76 -6.06
CA LYS A 93 12.05 -9.53 -6.46
C LYS A 93 11.06 -8.69 -7.26
N ASP A 94 10.38 -9.35 -8.20
CA ASP A 94 9.13 -8.86 -8.77
C ASP A 94 8.00 -9.17 -7.79
N LEU A 95 7.30 -8.14 -7.32
CA LEU A 95 6.34 -8.25 -6.24
C LEU A 95 4.93 -7.88 -6.69
N VAL A 96 3.94 -8.60 -6.15
CA VAL A 96 2.56 -8.14 -6.03
C VAL A 96 2.35 -7.63 -4.62
N ILE A 97 2.09 -6.34 -4.48
CA ILE A 97 1.97 -5.63 -3.20
C ILE A 97 0.53 -5.17 -3.02
N LYS A 98 -0.11 -5.62 -1.95
CA LYS A 98 -1.45 -5.23 -1.54
C LYS A 98 -1.38 -4.27 -0.36
N GLY A 99 -2.27 -3.30 -0.36
CA GLY A 99 -2.28 -2.28 0.68
C GLY A 99 -3.29 -1.20 0.42
N ARG A 100 -3.13 -0.09 1.13
CA ARG A 100 -3.99 1.09 0.96
C ARG A 100 -3.18 2.35 0.75
N VAL A 101 -3.74 3.24 -0.07
CA VAL A 101 -3.17 4.55 -0.40
C VAL A 101 -4.06 5.63 0.16
N PHE A 102 -3.47 6.59 0.86
CA PHE A 102 -4.23 7.65 1.52
C PHE A 102 -4.63 8.76 0.53
N PRO A 103 -5.84 9.36 0.68
CA PRO A 103 -6.34 10.37 -0.24
C PRO A 103 -5.36 11.52 -0.46
N LYS A 104 -5.21 11.93 -1.73
CA LYS A 104 -4.32 13.03 -2.13
C LYS A 104 -2.84 12.78 -1.81
N THR A 105 -2.46 11.54 -1.57
CA THR A 105 -1.06 11.14 -1.34
C THR A 105 -0.67 9.98 -2.26
N GLN A 106 0.63 9.66 -2.25
CA GLN A 106 1.18 8.43 -2.80
C GLN A 106 1.83 7.58 -1.69
N LEU A 107 1.36 7.74 -0.45
CA LEU A 107 1.81 6.98 0.71
C LEU A 107 1.08 5.64 0.74
N LEU A 108 1.85 4.56 0.75
CA LEU A 108 1.36 3.18 0.72
C LEU A 108 1.57 2.53 2.08
N GLU A 109 0.49 2.08 2.69
CA GLU A 109 0.55 1.11 3.79
C GLU A 109 0.36 -0.30 3.23
N VAL A 110 1.38 -1.14 3.38
CA VAL A 110 1.35 -2.51 2.90
C VAL A 110 0.63 -3.41 3.90
N THR A 111 -0.27 -4.25 3.37
CA THR A 111 -1.00 -5.26 4.12
C THR A 111 -0.58 -6.69 3.74
N ARG A 112 -0.05 -6.88 2.53
CA ARG A 112 0.53 -8.15 2.07
C ARG A 112 1.46 -7.90 0.88
N PHE A 113 2.48 -8.74 0.71
CA PHE A 113 3.24 -8.81 -0.53
C PHE A 113 3.54 -10.26 -0.89
N LEU A 114 3.61 -10.53 -2.19
CA LEU A 114 3.90 -11.83 -2.80
C LEU A 114 5.01 -11.62 -3.81
N SER A 115 5.83 -12.63 -4.07
CA SER A 115 6.72 -12.61 -5.23
C SER A 115 6.10 -13.30 -6.43
N ILE A 116 6.60 -12.92 -7.60
CA ILE A 116 6.33 -13.58 -8.87
C ILE A 116 7.59 -14.36 -9.25
N GLN A 117 7.46 -15.65 -9.52
CA GLN A 117 8.52 -16.47 -10.13
C GLN A 117 7.91 -17.29 -11.25
N ASP A 118 8.45 -17.17 -12.46
CA ASP A 118 7.95 -17.87 -13.65
C ASP A 118 6.43 -17.73 -13.87
N GLY A 119 5.89 -16.53 -13.57
CA GLY A 119 4.45 -16.23 -13.64
C GLY A 119 3.60 -16.83 -12.52
N VAL A 120 4.21 -17.49 -11.53
CA VAL A 120 3.53 -18.07 -10.36
C VAL A 120 3.70 -17.17 -9.14
N LEU A 121 2.58 -16.88 -8.46
CA LEU A 121 2.59 -16.16 -7.21
C LEU A 121 3.09 -17.03 -6.06
N HIS A 122 4.02 -16.48 -5.30
CA HIS A 122 4.59 -17.11 -4.11
C HIS A 122 4.30 -16.28 -2.87
N ASP A 123 3.81 -16.95 -1.81
CA ASP A 123 3.74 -16.38 -0.48
C ASP A 123 5.16 -16.19 0.05
N LEU A 124 5.44 -14.99 0.54
CA LEU A 124 6.68 -14.65 1.22
C LEU A 124 6.40 -14.50 2.70
N TYR A 125 7.06 -15.30 3.53
CA TYR A 125 6.92 -15.16 4.98
C TYR A 125 8.19 -15.59 5.70
N TYR A 126 8.39 -15.02 6.87
CA TYR A 126 9.49 -15.38 7.74
C TYR A 126 9.04 -16.44 8.73
N TYR A 127 9.88 -17.42 8.99
CA TYR A 127 9.54 -18.59 9.79
C TYR A 127 10.68 -19.00 10.72
N CYS A 128 10.33 -19.42 11.93
CA CYS A 128 11.26 -20.05 12.85
C CYS A 128 10.97 -21.55 12.93
N ASP A 129 11.91 -22.37 12.44
CA ASP A 129 11.77 -23.83 12.44
C ASP A 129 11.79 -24.45 13.84
N THR A 130 12.36 -23.76 14.83
CA THR A 130 12.40 -24.23 16.23
C THR A 130 11.07 -24.03 16.93
N CYS A 131 10.47 -22.84 16.78
CA CYS A 131 9.21 -22.48 17.44
C CYS A 131 7.99 -22.83 16.60
N TYR A 132 8.16 -23.15 15.33
CA TYR A 132 7.10 -23.38 14.35
C TYR A 132 6.15 -22.18 14.18
N ILE A 133 6.67 -20.95 14.28
CA ILE A 133 5.90 -19.69 14.18
C ILE A 133 6.36 -18.84 13.01
N ARG A 134 5.43 -18.02 12.48
CA ARG A 134 5.76 -16.95 11.53
C ARG A 134 6.24 -15.70 12.26
N THR A 135 7.10 -14.92 11.61
CA THR A 135 7.52 -13.59 12.05
C THR A 135 7.33 -12.58 10.91
N VAL A 136 7.52 -11.30 11.20
CA VAL A 136 7.28 -10.22 10.23
C VAL A 136 8.53 -9.77 9.46
N ALA A 137 9.72 -10.15 9.93
CA ALA A 137 11.00 -9.64 9.45
C ALA A 137 12.14 -10.65 9.71
N PRO A 138 13.29 -10.54 9.01
CA PRO A 138 14.47 -11.34 9.29
C PRO A 138 15.08 -11.02 10.66
N GLY A 139 15.95 -11.90 11.14
CA GLY A 139 16.65 -11.74 12.41
C GLY A 139 16.60 -13.01 13.25
N ASN A 140 16.75 -12.85 14.56
CA ASN A 140 16.58 -13.94 15.53
C ASN A 140 15.14 -13.97 16.03
N CYS A 141 14.59 -15.16 16.25
CA CYS A 141 13.27 -15.34 16.83
C CYS A 141 13.21 -14.80 18.27
N ASP A 142 12.26 -13.94 18.58
CA ASP A 142 12.11 -13.36 19.93
C ASP A 142 11.89 -14.42 21.02
N CYS A 143 11.33 -15.58 20.68
CA CYS A 143 11.02 -16.65 21.63
C CYS A 143 12.23 -17.53 21.97
N CYS A 144 12.91 -18.07 20.95
CA CYS A 144 13.98 -19.06 21.14
C CYS A 144 15.38 -18.58 20.70
N GLN A 145 15.47 -17.37 20.15
CA GLN A 145 16.70 -16.77 19.61
C GLN A 145 17.33 -17.53 18.44
N ALA A 146 16.67 -18.58 17.91
CA ALA A 146 17.11 -19.24 16.68
C ALA A 146 16.92 -18.33 15.46
N PRO A 147 17.74 -18.48 14.40
CA PRO A 147 17.58 -17.72 13.17
C PRO A 147 16.21 -17.93 12.55
N VAL A 148 15.66 -16.85 12.01
CA VAL A 148 14.44 -16.85 11.21
C VAL A 148 14.82 -16.95 9.73
N VAL A 149 14.13 -17.80 8.99
CA VAL A 149 14.36 -18.03 7.56
C VAL A 149 13.25 -17.40 6.72
N LEU A 150 13.61 -16.85 5.56
CA LEU A 150 12.63 -16.43 4.56
C LEU A 150 12.17 -17.66 3.81
N ILE A 151 10.86 -17.89 3.81
CA ILE A 151 10.19 -18.93 3.04
C ILE A 151 9.47 -18.27 1.87
N GLU A 152 9.61 -18.90 0.70
CA GLU A 152 8.92 -18.52 -0.53
C GLU A 152 8.19 -19.74 -1.05
N ARG A 153 6.86 -19.69 -1.09
CA ARG A 153 6.01 -20.86 -1.39
C ARG A 153 4.97 -20.56 -2.45
N PRO A 154 4.84 -21.37 -3.51
CA PRO A 154 3.81 -21.15 -4.53
C PRO A 154 2.40 -21.24 -3.94
N LEU A 155 1.53 -20.28 -4.24
CA LEU A 155 0.13 -20.26 -3.81
C LEU A 155 -0.74 -21.35 -4.46
N ASN A 156 -0.23 -21.98 -5.53
CA ASN A 156 -0.95 -22.95 -6.33
C ASN A 156 -0.86 -24.39 -5.76
N VAL A 157 -0.19 -24.55 -4.62
CA VAL A 157 -0.05 -25.81 -3.90
C VAL A 157 -0.86 -25.71 -2.62
N ASP A 158 -1.83 -26.61 -2.46
CA ASP A 158 -2.75 -26.73 -1.31
C ASP A 158 -2.03 -26.39 0.01
N SER A 159 -2.18 -25.14 0.45
CA SER A 159 -1.40 -24.59 1.56
C SER A 159 -2.16 -24.86 2.84
N THR A 160 -1.87 -26.00 3.45
CA THR A 160 -2.38 -26.41 4.77
C THR A 160 -1.85 -25.57 5.94
N ILE A 161 -1.10 -24.48 5.67
CA ILE A 161 -0.56 -23.61 6.71
C ILE A 161 -1.43 -22.34 6.84
N PRO A 162 -2.08 -22.12 7.99
CA PRO A 162 -2.91 -20.93 8.21
C PRO A 162 -2.11 -19.65 8.01
N SER A 163 -2.80 -18.62 7.50
CA SER A 163 -2.29 -17.25 7.49
C SER A 163 -2.14 -16.76 8.93
N PRO A 164 -1.10 -15.95 9.24
CA PRO A 164 -0.92 -15.39 10.59
C PRO A 164 -2.07 -14.48 11.01
#